data_AF-A0A960FK12-F1
#
_entry.id   AF-A0A960FK12-F1
#
_cell.length_a   1.000
_cell.length_b   1.000
_cell.length_c   1.000
_cell.angle_alpha   90.00
_cell.angle_beta   90.00
_cell.angle_gamma   90.00
#
_symmetry.space_group_name_H-M   'P 1'
#
loop_
_entity.id
_entity.type
_entity.pdbx_description
1 polymer ?
#
loop_
_entity_poly.entity_id
_entity_poly.type
_entity_poly.pdbx_seq_one_letter_code
_entity_poly.pdbx_strand_id
1 'polypeptide(L)'
;SLPPFALFPWFFVIPGLLLAVLAGLSLWRVRRGRRPLTVALVVLGVGLLLAPAVFQMFTRAPGGGRMIDDFESLMTRDRVTQIQGYFITIGSGEGQLRTAVVPAVVEQDGGSAADHPATAQLSDDWPQLLSEMSDMVGAMADNLDNYAAVAALPPFPLFPWFFVLPGLVVVTAALVARPRSEITVPEEEP
;
A
#
# COMPACT_ATOMS: atom_id res chain seq x y z
N SER A 1 12.94 5.38 8.22
CA SER A 1 12.01 6.23 7.46
C SER A 1 11.69 5.54 6.15
N LEU A 2 10.41 5.29 5.88
CA LEU A 2 9.99 4.82 4.57
C LEU A 2 10.26 5.92 3.54
N PRO A 3 10.67 5.58 2.29
CA PRO A 3 10.89 6.57 1.26
C PRO A 3 9.60 7.40 1.04
N PRO A 4 9.72 8.70 0.73
CA PRO A 4 8.57 9.56 0.55
C PRO A 4 7.64 9.02 -0.54
N PHE A 5 6.34 8.97 -0.24
CA PHE A 5 5.30 8.41 -1.13
C PHE A 5 5.23 9.10 -2.49
N ALA A 6 5.75 10.34 -2.59
CA ALA A 6 5.94 11.07 -3.84
C ALA A 6 6.85 10.33 -4.87
N LEU A 7 7.62 9.34 -4.44
CA LEU A 7 8.45 8.50 -5.31
C LEU A 7 7.69 7.34 -5.94
N PHE A 8 6.48 7.02 -5.46
CA PHE A 8 5.70 5.88 -5.94
C PHE A 8 5.35 5.96 -7.45
N PRO A 9 4.90 7.10 -8.00
CA PRO A 9 4.66 7.21 -9.45
C PRO A 9 5.93 6.98 -10.27
N TRP A 10 7.08 7.47 -9.78
CA TRP A 10 8.37 7.34 -10.46
C TRP A 10 8.87 5.91 -10.55
N PHE A 11 8.46 5.03 -9.62
CA PHE A 11 8.77 3.59 -9.67
C PHE A 11 8.16 2.90 -10.91
N PHE A 12 7.05 3.42 -11.45
CA PHE A 12 6.43 2.88 -12.67
C PHE A 12 6.86 3.66 -13.91
N VAL A 13 7.01 4.98 -13.80
CA VAL A 13 7.40 5.85 -14.91
C VAL A 13 8.82 5.54 -15.38
N ILE A 14 9.78 5.34 -14.46
CA ILE A 14 11.19 5.13 -14.82
C ILE A 14 11.39 3.82 -15.62
N PRO A 15 10.94 2.64 -15.14
CA PRO A 15 11.06 1.41 -15.92
C PRO A 15 10.24 1.45 -17.21
N GLY A 16 9.05 2.08 -17.18
CA GLY A 16 8.19 2.24 -18.35
C GLY A 16 8.85 3.07 -19.46
N LEU A 17 9.46 4.20 -19.12
CA LEU A 17 10.24 5.03 -20.05
C LEU A 17 11.46 4.28 -20.59
N LEU A 18 12.15 3.54 -19.72
CA LEU A 18 13.33 2.76 -20.11
C LEU A 18 12.95 1.65 -21.12
N LEU A 19 11.84 0.95 -20.87
CA LEU A 19 11.27 -0.03 -21.82
C LEU A 19 10.81 0.61 -23.13
N ALA A 20 10.15 1.77 -23.07
CA ALA A 20 9.69 2.49 -24.26
C ALA A 20 10.87 2.97 -25.12
N VAL A 21 11.94 3.47 -24.49
CA VAL A 21 13.18 3.87 -25.18
C VAL A 21 13.87 2.66 -25.81
N LEU A 22 13.97 1.54 -25.10
CA LEU A 22 14.54 0.31 -25.63
C LEU A 22 13.72 -0.25 -26.81
N ALA A 23 12.39 -0.23 -26.70
CA ALA A 23 11.49 -0.66 -27.76
C ALA A 23 11.59 0.26 -28.99
N GLY A 24 11.64 1.59 -28.79
CA GLY A 24 11.81 2.57 -29.86
C GLY A 24 13.16 2.45 -30.58
N LEU A 25 14.26 2.32 -29.82
CA LEU A 25 15.60 2.09 -30.37
C LEU A 25 15.69 0.77 -31.12
N SER A 26 14.99 -0.26 -30.62
CA SER A 26 14.90 -1.56 -31.28
C SER A 26 14.16 -1.46 -32.61
N LEU A 27 12.98 -0.85 -32.66
CA LEU A 27 12.21 -0.62 -33.90
C LEU A 27 12.99 0.21 -34.92
N TRP A 28 13.69 1.25 -34.47
CA TRP A 28 14.51 2.10 -35.33
C TRP A 28 15.71 1.35 -35.92
N ARG A 29 16.30 0.40 -35.18
CA ARG A 29 17.40 -0.46 -35.66
C ARG A 29 16.93 -1.70 -36.45
N VAL A 30 15.74 -2.23 -36.21
CA VAL A 30 15.15 -3.33 -37.00
C VAL A 30 14.87 -2.85 -38.43
N ARG A 31 14.47 -1.59 -38.62
CA ARG A 31 14.45 -0.94 -39.96
C ARG A 31 15.82 -0.94 -40.66
N ARG A 32 16.92 -1.15 -39.94
CA ARG A 32 18.30 -1.27 -40.46
C ARG A 32 18.77 -2.72 -40.71
N GLY A 33 17.90 -3.74 -40.61
CA GLY A 33 18.12 -5.06 -41.22
C GLY A 33 18.71 -6.19 -40.35
N ARG A 34 18.69 -6.10 -39.01
CA ARG A 34 19.24 -7.18 -38.13
C ARG A 34 18.13 -8.03 -37.49
N ARG A 35 17.99 -9.29 -37.94
CA ARG A 35 16.96 -10.28 -37.52
C ARG A 35 16.99 -10.82 -36.07
N PRO A 36 18.10 -10.88 -35.30
CA PRO A 36 18.05 -11.50 -33.96
C PRO A 36 17.30 -10.66 -32.91
N LEU A 37 17.03 -9.37 -33.18
CA LEU A 37 16.41 -8.46 -32.22
C LEU A 37 14.87 -8.58 -32.15
N THR A 38 14.22 -9.13 -33.17
CA THR A 38 12.76 -9.34 -33.16
C THR A 38 12.36 -10.41 -32.15
N VAL A 39 13.19 -11.44 -31.95
CA VAL A 39 12.96 -12.49 -30.95
C VAL A 39 13.06 -11.90 -29.54
N ALA A 40 14.06 -11.05 -29.28
CA ALA A 40 14.22 -10.38 -27.99
C ALA A 40 13.01 -9.48 -27.64
N LEU A 41 12.46 -8.75 -28.61
CA LEU A 41 11.24 -7.95 -28.42
C LEU A 41 10.00 -8.80 -28.12
N VAL A 42 9.85 -9.92 -28.83
CA VAL A 42 8.73 -10.85 -28.58
C VAL A 42 8.84 -11.46 -27.18
N VAL A 43 10.04 -11.90 -26.77
CA VAL A 43 10.28 -12.44 -25.42
C VAL A 43 9.99 -11.38 -24.35
N LEU A 44 10.43 -10.14 -24.56
CA LEU A 44 10.14 -9.02 -23.65
C LEU A 44 8.63 -8.73 -23.56
N GLY A 45 7.94 -8.64 -24.70
CA GLY A 45 6.50 -8.37 -24.74
C GLY A 45 5.67 -9.49 -24.13
N VAL A 46 6.01 -10.75 -24.41
CA VAL A 46 5.38 -11.93 -23.79
C VAL A 46 5.66 -11.97 -22.29
N GLY A 47 6.90 -11.67 -21.87
CA GLY A 47 7.26 -11.57 -20.46
C GLY A 47 6.45 -10.52 -19.72
N LEU A 48 6.27 -9.34 -20.32
CA LEU A 48 5.45 -8.25 -19.75
C LEU A 48 3.96 -8.64 -19.68
N LEU A 49 3.45 -9.35 -20.68
CA LEU A 49 2.07 -9.80 -20.77
C LEU A 49 1.76 -10.92 -19.75
N LEU A 50 2.73 -11.81 -19.49
CA LEU A 50 2.58 -12.90 -18.53
C LEU A 50 2.95 -12.51 -17.09
N ALA A 51 3.73 -11.45 -16.88
CA ALA A 51 4.18 -11.02 -15.55
C ALA A 51 3.03 -10.86 -14.54
N PRO A 52 1.89 -10.20 -14.85
CA PRO A 52 0.79 -10.06 -13.88
C PRO A 52 0.18 -11.39 -13.44
N ALA A 53 0.18 -12.40 -14.31
CA ALA A 53 -0.29 -13.75 -13.99
C ALA A 53 0.72 -14.51 -13.12
N VAL A 54 2.02 -14.43 -13.45
CA VAL A 54 3.11 -15.05 -12.67
C VAL A 54 3.18 -14.47 -11.25
N PHE A 55 3.05 -13.14 -11.12
CA PHE A 55 3.06 -12.45 -9.84
C PHE A 55 1.70 -12.47 -9.12
N GLN A 56 0.70 -13.15 -9.68
CA GLN A 56 -0.66 -13.29 -9.11
C GLN A 56 -1.32 -11.94 -8.79
N MET A 57 -1.03 -10.90 -9.57
CA MET A 57 -1.55 -9.55 -9.31
C MET A 57 -3.07 -9.49 -9.45
N PHE A 58 -3.67 -10.31 -10.34
CA PHE A 58 -5.13 -10.40 -10.51
C PHE A 58 -5.87 -10.94 -9.29
N THR A 59 -5.20 -11.68 -8.40
CA THR A 59 -5.81 -12.22 -7.17
C THR A 59 -5.34 -11.47 -5.92
N ARG A 60 -4.07 -11.02 -5.88
CA ARG A 60 -3.52 -10.25 -4.75
C ARG A 60 -3.96 -8.79 -4.70
N ALA A 61 -4.02 -8.09 -5.82
CA ALA A 61 -4.40 -6.67 -5.84
C ALA A 61 -5.86 -6.42 -5.37
N PRO A 62 -6.87 -7.21 -5.78
CA PRO A 62 -8.22 -7.09 -5.21
C PRO A 62 -8.31 -7.59 -3.76
N GLY A 63 -7.36 -8.39 -3.28
CA GLY A 63 -7.24 -8.76 -1.87
C GLY A 63 -6.76 -7.60 -1.01
N GLY A 64 -5.74 -6.86 -1.48
CA GLY A 64 -5.24 -5.66 -0.82
C GLY A 64 -6.27 -4.52 -0.75
N GLY A 65 -7.05 -4.33 -1.82
CA GLY A 65 -8.14 -3.34 -1.85
C GLY A 65 -9.21 -3.62 -0.79
N ARG A 66 -9.72 -4.86 -0.73
CA ARG A 66 -10.72 -5.25 0.29
C ARG A 66 -10.20 -5.08 1.72
N MET A 67 -8.94 -5.40 1.95
CA MET A 67 -8.33 -5.21 3.26
C MET A 67 -8.29 -3.72 3.63
N ILE A 68 -7.96 -2.82 2.70
CA ILE A 68 -8.00 -1.36 2.93
C ILE A 68 -9.42 -0.89 3.23
N ASP A 69 -10.41 -1.32 2.44
CA ASP A 69 -11.84 -0.98 2.62
C ASP A 69 -12.34 -1.44 4.00
N ASP A 70 -11.97 -2.65 4.44
CA ASP A 70 -12.33 -3.18 5.76
C ASP A 70 -11.76 -2.31 6.91
N PHE A 71 -10.57 -1.73 6.71
CA PHE A 71 -9.94 -0.81 7.69
C PHE A 71 -10.49 0.63 7.64
N GLU A 72 -11.26 1.01 6.61
CA GLU A 72 -11.77 2.37 6.43
C GLU A 72 -12.66 2.81 7.61
N SER A 73 -13.47 1.89 8.11
CA SER A 73 -14.37 2.12 9.25
C SER A 73 -13.66 2.27 10.61
N LEU A 74 -12.40 1.86 10.69
CA LEU A 74 -11.57 1.90 11.89
C LEU A 74 -10.59 3.09 11.87
N MET A 75 -10.13 3.49 10.68
CA MET A 75 -9.25 4.65 10.43
C MET A 75 -10.04 5.95 10.19
N THR A 76 -11.11 6.19 10.95
CA THR A 76 -11.91 7.42 10.84
C THR A 76 -11.53 8.43 11.93
N ARG A 77 -11.43 9.72 11.57
CA ARG A 77 -11.13 10.81 12.53
C ARG A 77 -12.07 10.78 13.75
N ASP A 78 -13.34 10.44 13.52
CA ASP A 78 -14.36 10.31 14.58
C ASP A 78 -14.00 9.23 15.61
N ARG A 79 -13.40 8.11 15.20
CA ARG A 79 -12.97 7.04 16.11
C ARG A 79 -11.76 7.45 16.94
N VAL A 80 -10.82 8.16 16.32
CA VAL A 80 -9.66 8.72 17.04
C VAL A 80 -10.10 9.76 18.07
N THR A 81 -11.03 10.65 17.72
CA THR A 81 -11.61 11.62 18.67
C THR A 81 -12.42 10.93 19.77
N GLN A 82 -13.16 9.87 19.46
CA GLN A 82 -13.91 9.10 20.45
C GLN A 82 -12.98 8.39 21.45
N ILE A 83 -11.87 7.82 20.98
CA ILE A 83 -10.85 7.19 21.84
C ILE A 83 -10.21 8.23 22.76
N GLN A 84 -9.84 9.40 22.24
CA GLN A 84 -9.34 10.53 23.05
C GLN A 84 -10.38 10.95 24.11
N GLY A 85 -11.66 10.98 23.77
CA GLY A 85 -12.74 11.28 24.71
C GLY A 85 -12.87 10.26 25.85
N TYR A 86 -12.69 8.97 25.56
CA TYR A 86 -12.65 7.94 26.61
C TYR A 86 -11.46 8.14 27.55
N PHE A 87 -10.30 8.56 27.06
CA PHE A 87 -9.13 8.81 27.91
C PHE A 87 -9.35 9.98 28.88
N ILE A 88 -9.96 11.07 28.41
CA ILE A 88 -10.34 12.20 29.28
C ILE A 88 -11.33 11.72 30.35
N THR A 89 -12.31 10.89 29.95
CA THR A 89 -13.33 10.38 30.87
C THR A 89 -12.71 9.48 31.95
N ILE A 90 -11.86 8.52 31.56
CA ILE A 90 -11.20 7.61 32.51
C ILE A 90 -10.25 8.39 33.42
N GLY A 91 -9.49 9.37 32.89
CA GLY A 91 -8.63 10.23 33.71
C GLY A 91 -9.38 11.09 34.69
N SER A 92 -10.55 11.60 34.32
CA SER A 92 -11.44 12.29 35.26
C SER A 92 -11.96 11.36 36.35
N GLY A 93 -12.24 10.09 36.02
CA GLY A 93 -12.68 9.07 36.97
C GLY A 93 -11.59 8.68 37.96
N GLU A 94 -10.35 8.51 37.50
CA GLU A 94 -9.18 8.27 38.37
C GLU A 94 -8.96 9.46 39.31
N GLY A 95 -8.99 10.69 38.78
CA GLY A 95 -8.88 11.90 39.61
C GLY A 95 -9.95 11.98 40.69
N GLN A 96 -11.20 11.63 40.37
CA GLN A 96 -12.30 11.57 41.34
C GLN A 96 -12.14 10.44 42.36
N LEU A 97 -11.68 9.26 41.93
CA LEU A 97 -11.39 8.14 42.83
C LEU A 97 -10.37 8.56 43.90
N ARG A 98 -9.28 9.21 43.46
CA ARG A 98 -8.19 9.65 44.32
C ARG A 98 -8.58 10.76 45.29
N THR A 99 -9.34 11.76 44.81
CA THR A 99 -9.58 13.01 45.54
C THR A 99 -10.89 13.05 46.32
N ALA A 100 -11.87 12.21 45.97
CA ALA A 100 -13.19 12.24 46.59
C ALA A 100 -13.61 10.87 47.16
N VAL A 101 -13.50 9.80 46.36
CA VAL A 101 -14.06 8.49 46.73
C VAL A 101 -13.24 7.80 47.82
N VAL A 102 -11.92 7.66 47.64
CA VAL A 102 -11.06 7.00 48.64
C VAL A 102 -11.08 7.73 49.99
N PRO A 103 -10.96 9.07 50.05
CA PRO A 103 -11.08 9.79 51.31
C PRO A 103 -12.43 9.58 52.02
N ALA A 104 -13.54 9.57 51.26
CA ALA A 104 -14.87 9.36 51.83
C ALA A 104 -15.07 7.95 52.40
N VAL A 105 -14.53 6.92 51.73
CA VAL A 105 -14.56 5.53 52.24
C VAL A 105 -13.73 5.41 53.52
N VAL A 106 -12.54 6.03 53.55
CA VAL A 106 -11.67 6.07 54.73
C VAL A 106 -12.36 6.75 55.92
N GLU A 107 -13.04 7.87 55.68
CA GLU A 107 -13.78 8.60 56.71
C GLU A 107 -14.99 7.81 57.24
N GLN A 108 -15.66 7.04 56.38
CA GLN A 108 -16.85 6.27 56.73
C GLN A 108 -16.51 4.96 57.48
N ASP A 109 -15.51 4.21 57.01
CA ASP A 109 -15.20 2.87 57.52
C ASP A 109 -14.08 2.87 58.57
N GLY A 110 -13.48 4.03 58.87
CA GLY A 110 -12.44 4.20 59.89
C GLY A 110 -11.10 3.53 59.54
N GLY A 111 -10.88 3.23 58.26
CA GLY A 111 -9.66 2.61 57.72
C GLY A 111 -8.60 3.61 57.28
N SER A 112 -7.72 3.19 56.37
CA SER A 112 -6.70 4.04 55.75
C SER A 112 -6.68 3.85 54.23
N ALA A 113 -6.17 4.82 53.48
CA ALA A 113 -6.02 4.68 52.03
C ALA A 113 -5.12 3.49 51.63
N ALA A 114 -4.26 3.01 52.53
CA ALA A 114 -3.42 1.84 52.32
C ALA A 114 -4.21 0.52 52.26
N ASP A 115 -5.45 0.51 52.75
CA ASP A 115 -6.36 -0.65 52.66
C ASP A 115 -6.94 -0.82 51.25
N HIS A 116 -6.64 0.12 50.34
CA HIS A 116 -7.05 0.10 48.92
C HIS A 116 -5.83 0.07 47.97
N PRO A 117 -5.00 -1.00 48.01
CA PRO A 117 -3.76 -1.07 47.23
C PRO A 117 -3.98 -1.02 45.72
N ALA A 118 -5.11 -1.52 45.22
CA ALA A 118 -5.44 -1.46 43.80
C ALA A 118 -5.66 -0.03 43.30
N THR A 119 -6.26 0.85 44.13
CA THR A 119 -6.46 2.26 43.77
C THR A 119 -5.16 3.05 43.86
N ALA A 120 -4.32 2.76 44.86
CA ALA A 120 -2.98 3.34 44.96
C ALA A 120 -2.12 2.95 43.74
N GLN A 121 -2.12 1.67 43.36
CA GLN A 121 -1.37 1.19 42.20
C GLN A 121 -1.88 1.82 40.89
N LEU A 122 -3.20 1.90 40.69
CA LEU A 122 -3.77 2.59 39.52
C LEU A 122 -3.34 4.07 39.46
N SER A 123 -3.36 4.77 40.59
CA SER A 123 -2.96 6.18 40.69
C SER A 123 -1.47 6.38 40.37
N ASP A 124 -0.62 5.44 40.79
CA ASP A 124 0.82 5.45 40.54
C ASP A 124 1.15 5.13 39.07
N ASP A 125 0.43 4.17 38.47
CA ASP A 125 0.61 3.77 37.07
C ASP A 125 -0.04 4.77 36.08
N TRP A 126 -0.98 5.58 36.54
CA TRP A 126 -1.79 6.49 35.70
C TRP A 126 -0.97 7.42 34.79
N PRO A 127 0.12 8.08 35.22
CA PRO A 127 0.93 8.94 34.35
C PRO A 127 1.58 8.18 33.20
N GLN A 128 2.04 6.96 33.44
CA GLN A 128 2.63 6.11 32.40
C GLN A 128 1.56 5.65 31.41
N LEU A 129 0.40 5.19 31.90
CA LEU A 129 -0.74 4.83 31.06
C LEU A 129 -1.17 5.98 30.16
N LEU A 130 -1.22 7.20 30.70
CA LEU A 130 -1.56 8.40 29.93
C LEU A 130 -0.53 8.69 28.82
N SER A 131 0.76 8.53 29.12
CA SER A 131 1.83 8.69 28.12
C SER A 131 1.69 7.66 26.99
N GLU A 132 1.54 6.38 27.33
CA GLU A 132 1.42 5.29 26.35
C GLU A 132 0.16 5.47 25.47
N MET A 133 -0.95 5.89 26.08
CA MET A 133 -2.18 6.22 25.36
C MET A 133 -2.00 7.40 24.40
N SER A 134 -1.31 8.45 24.83
CA SER A 134 -1.02 9.62 24.01
C SER A 134 -0.13 9.25 22.82
N ASP A 135 0.90 8.45 23.03
CA ASP A 135 1.81 7.99 21.97
C ASP A 135 1.07 7.13 20.94
N MET A 136 0.20 6.24 21.39
CA MET A 136 -0.61 5.40 20.51
C MET A 136 -1.57 6.25 19.64
N VAL A 137 -2.23 7.24 20.23
CA VAL A 137 -3.11 8.16 19.48
C VAL A 137 -2.32 9.05 18.53
N GLY A 138 -1.16 9.55 18.95
CA GLY A 138 -0.25 10.31 18.09
C GLY A 138 0.18 9.49 16.87
N ALA A 139 0.59 8.24 17.08
CA ALA A 139 0.96 7.35 15.99
C ALA A 139 -0.22 7.04 15.03
N MET A 140 -1.44 6.88 15.54
CA MET A 140 -2.63 6.75 14.70
C MET A 140 -2.94 8.04 13.91
N ALA A 141 -2.85 9.20 14.56
CA ALA A 141 -3.09 10.50 13.95
C ALA A 141 -2.08 10.80 12.84
N ASP A 142 -0.79 10.54 13.08
CA ASP A 142 0.29 10.77 12.11
C ASP A 142 0.19 9.84 10.90
N ASN A 143 -0.42 8.66 11.05
CA ASN A 143 -0.59 7.70 9.96
C ASN A 143 -1.93 7.79 9.24
N LEU A 144 -2.90 8.55 9.76
CA LEU A 144 -4.19 8.79 9.09
C LEU A 144 -3.98 9.44 7.71
N ASP A 145 -3.04 10.37 7.59
CA ASP A 145 -2.76 11.04 6.31
C ASP A 145 -2.07 10.08 5.31
N ASN A 146 -1.20 9.18 5.80
CA ASN A 146 -0.61 8.12 4.99
C ASN A 146 -1.69 7.13 4.50
N TYR A 147 -2.63 6.75 5.37
CA TYR A 147 -3.76 5.91 5.00
C TYR A 147 -4.66 6.60 3.96
N ALA A 148 -5.00 7.87 4.17
CA ALA A 148 -5.79 8.66 3.22
C ALA A 148 -5.12 8.77 1.84
N ALA A 149 -3.78 8.92 1.81
CA ALA A 149 -3.02 8.94 0.57
C ALA A 149 -3.04 7.59 -0.18
N VAL A 150 -3.03 6.47 0.54
CA VAL A 150 -3.16 5.13 -0.05
C VAL A 150 -4.59 4.88 -0.53
N ALA A 151 -5.60 5.30 0.25
CA ALA A 151 -7.01 5.20 -0.13
C ALA A 151 -7.36 6.03 -1.37
N ALA A 152 -6.66 7.15 -1.60
CA ALA A 152 -6.81 7.98 -2.79
C ALA A 152 -6.18 7.37 -4.07
N LEU A 153 -5.48 6.24 -3.98
CA LEU A 153 -4.91 5.60 -5.15
C LEU A 153 -6.00 5.06 -6.08
N PRO A 154 -5.74 5.02 -7.41
CA PRO A 154 -6.67 4.40 -8.34
C PRO A 154 -6.95 2.95 -7.95
N PRO A 155 -8.12 2.40 -8.32
CA PRO A 155 -8.52 1.06 -7.94
C PRO A 155 -7.39 0.05 -8.20
N PHE A 156 -6.95 -0.64 -7.15
CA PHE A 156 -5.91 -1.67 -7.23
C PHE A 156 -6.13 -2.72 -8.35
N PRO A 157 -7.36 -3.06 -8.77
CA PRO A 157 -7.60 -3.91 -9.93
C PRO A 157 -7.10 -3.36 -11.28
N LEU A 158 -6.73 -2.08 -11.38
CA LEU A 158 -6.16 -1.48 -12.59
C LEU A 158 -4.67 -1.79 -12.77
N PHE A 159 -3.93 -2.13 -11.71
CA PHE A 159 -2.49 -2.38 -11.78
C PHE A 159 -2.06 -3.43 -12.81
N PRO A 160 -2.71 -4.59 -12.92
CA PRO A 160 -2.37 -5.59 -13.93
C PRO A 160 -2.47 -5.06 -15.37
N TRP A 161 -3.42 -4.16 -15.64
CA TRP A 161 -3.66 -3.63 -16.98
C TRP A 161 -2.57 -2.69 -17.48
N PHE A 162 -1.81 -2.04 -16.58
CA PHE A 162 -0.63 -1.26 -16.94
C PHE A 162 0.50 -2.11 -17.56
N PHE A 163 0.52 -3.43 -17.31
CA PHE A 163 1.50 -4.34 -17.91
C PHE A 163 0.94 -5.01 -19.17
N VAL A 164 -0.34 -5.40 -19.14
CA VAL A 164 -1.00 -6.09 -20.26
C VAL A 164 -1.09 -5.18 -21.50
N LEU A 165 -1.50 -3.92 -21.34
CA LEU A 165 -1.70 -3.00 -22.48
C LEU A 165 -0.40 -2.73 -23.25
N PRO A 166 0.71 -2.31 -22.62
CA PRO A 166 1.98 -2.14 -23.33
C PRO A 166 2.54 -3.44 -23.88
N GLY A 167 2.40 -4.55 -23.16
CA GLY A 167 2.84 -5.88 -23.62
C GLY A 167 2.16 -6.28 -24.92
N LEU A 168 0.85 -6.06 -25.01
CA LEU A 168 0.06 -6.31 -26.22
C LEU A 168 0.53 -5.45 -27.40
N VAL A 169 0.80 -4.16 -27.17
CA VAL A 169 1.31 -3.24 -28.20
C VAL A 169 2.67 -3.70 -28.71
N VAL A 170 3.57 -4.12 -27.83
CA VAL A 170 4.91 -4.61 -28.22
C VAL A 170 4.81 -5.90 -29.03
N VAL A 171 3.98 -6.86 -28.60
CA VAL A 171 3.78 -8.14 -29.30
C VAL A 171 3.18 -7.90 -30.69
N THR A 172 2.13 -7.09 -30.80
CA THR A 172 1.49 -6.76 -32.08
C THR A 172 2.43 -6.03 -33.03
N ALA A 173 3.20 -5.04 -32.54
CA ALA A 173 4.21 -4.35 -33.34
C ALA A 173 5.31 -5.30 -33.86
N ALA A 174 5.75 -6.25 -33.03
CA ALA A 174 6.75 -7.25 -33.42
C ALA A 174 6.24 -8.25 -34.47
N LEU A 175 4.95 -8.61 -34.41
CA LEU A 175 4.31 -9.49 -35.40
C LEU A 175 4.11 -8.79 -36.75
N VAL A 176 3.68 -7.53 -36.74
CA VAL A 176 3.48 -6.72 -37.96
C VAL A 176 4.80 -6.41 -38.65
N ALA A 177 5.89 -6.27 -37.91
CA ALA A 177 7.22 -6.00 -38.45
C ALA A 177 7.93 -7.22 -39.10
N ARG A 178 7.32 -8.42 -39.11
CA ARG A 178 7.91 -9.59 -39.76
C ARG A 178 7.91 -9.41 -41.29
N PRO A 179 9.09 -9.41 -41.96
CA PRO A 179 9.14 -9.38 -43.42
C PRO A 179 8.46 -10.64 -43.98
N ARG A 180 7.54 -10.47 -44.93
CA ARG A 180 6.99 -11.58 -45.70
C ARG A 180 8.16 -12.28 -46.41
N SER A 181 8.41 -13.53 -46.06
CA SER A 181 9.37 -14.36 -46.79
C SER A 181 8.79 -14.62 -48.17
N GLU A 182 9.37 -14.00 -49.18
CA GLU A 182 9.09 -14.25 -50.58
C GLU A 182 9.36 -15.73 -50.85
N ILE A 183 8.31 -16.48 -51.19
CA ILE A 183 8.42 -17.89 -51.55
C ILE A 183 9.05 -17.88 -52.94
N THR A 184 10.35 -18.12 -53.03
CA THR A 184 11.01 -18.43 -54.30
C THR A 184 10.49 -19.78 -54.77
N VAL A 185 9.53 -19.74 -55.70
CA VAL A 185 9.11 -20.91 -56.49
C VAL A 185 10.31 -21.30 -57.34
N PRO A 186 10.84 -22.54 -57.24
CA PRO A 186 11.87 -23.00 -58.16
C PRO A 186 11.24 -23.10 -59.55
N GLU A 187 11.75 -22.35 -60.51
CA GLU A 187 11.43 -22.55 -61.92
C GLU A 187 11.89 -23.97 -62.30
N GLU A 188 10.92 -24.83 -62.63
CA GLU A 188 11.18 -26.02 -63.44
C GLU A 188 11.59 -25.54 -64.83
N GLU A 189 12.81 -25.86 -65.26
CA GLU A 189 13.16 -25.81 -66.69
C GLU A 189 13.26 -27.24 -67.26
N PRO A 190 12.84 -27.41 -68.54
CA PRO A 190 12.45 -28.69 -69.17
C PRO A 190 13.59 -29.59 -69.69
#